data_AF-A0A561TJI6-F1
#
_entry.id   AF-A0A561TJI6-F1
#
_cell.length_a   1.000
_cell.length_b   1.000
_cell.length_c   1.000
_cell.angle_alpha   90.00
_cell.angle_beta   90.00
_cell.angle_gamma   90.00
#
_symmetry.space_group_name_H-M   'P 1'
#
loop_
_entity.id
_entity.type
_entity.pdbx_description
1 polymer ?
#
loop_
_entity_poly.entity_id
_entity_poly.type
_entity_poly.pdbx_seq_one_letter_code
_entity_poly.pdbx_strand_id
1 'polypeptide(L)'
;MSVRVTGGGGVRRGVTIGCLVLLMIPFVLVGYFWFTFWHAGRENERREQAAFEALLRRAHDAADRTADALTRSRDTGADALMGVIWEHTGSPVISHDEERRAFTAVADRSTLVEQEPVPLVSGPVMVQRCFTYTYVRRPDAEWTWRVTERDREACRASGEIGDSVFFARVRMRAMEVGSLTRAGLQRVLEPDGRPFEERRFVVRRVDRAGQTVVALVLARYVDRYGTSGDEPGVVEQCYRFTRAVDSDGGVEGRVTAAPVAAAGC
;
A
#
# COMPACT_ATOMS: atom_id res chain seq x y z
N MET A 1 -77.63 18.17 57.53
CA MET A 1 -76.87 16.90 57.55
C MET A 1 -75.93 16.92 56.35
N SER A 2 -74.65 17.18 56.59
CA SER A 2 -73.64 17.42 55.55
C SER A 2 -72.84 16.14 55.31
N VAL A 3 -72.97 15.55 54.12
CA VAL A 3 -72.14 14.41 53.71
C VAL A 3 -70.98 14.96 52.88
N ARG A 4 -69.77 14.94 53.47
CA ARG A 4 -68.49 15.18 52.79
C ARG A 4 -68.15 13.95 51.96
N VAL A 5 -68.02 14.13 50.65
CA VAL A 5 -67.32 13.18 49.78
C VAL A 5 -65.83 13.54 49.82
N THR A 6 -65.03 12.69 50.47
CA THR A 6 -63.57 12.81 50.51
C THR A 6 -62.94 12.28 49.22
N GLY A 7 -61.91 13.00 48.77
CA GLY A 7 -61.26 12.88 47.48
C GLY A 7 -60.67 11.50 47.13
N GLY A 8 -60.86 11.13 45.87
CA GLY A 8 -60.15 10.07 45.17
C GLY A 8 -59.53 10.60 43.88
N GLY A 9 -58.62 11.58 43.98
CA GLY A 9 -58.06 12.30 42.82
C GLY A 9 -56.54 12.24 42.65
N GLY A 10 -55.82 11.50 43.50
CA GLY A 10 -54.35 11.53 43.54
C GLY A 10 -53.63 10.48 42.68
N VAL A 11 -54.24 9.31 42.44
CA VAL A 11 -53.50 8.15 41.89
C VAL A 11 -53.42 8.16 40.36
N ARG A 12 -54.40 8.71 39.64
CA ARG A 12 -54.43 8.70 38.17
C ARG A 12 -53.46 9.68 37.50
N ARG A 13 -53.10 10.79 38.15
CA ARG A 13 -52.14 11.79 37.62
C ARG A 13 -50.69 11.34 37.72
N GLY A 14 -50.31 10.62 38.79
CA GLY A 14 -48.95 10.07 38.94
C GLY A 14 -48.62 8.99 37.91
N VAL A 15 -49.59 8.11 37.61
CA VAL A 15 -49.42 7.01 36.64
C VAL A 15 -49.32 7.53 35.19
N THR A 16 -50.08 8.57 34.83
CA THR A 16 -50.00 9.18 33.50
C THR A 16 -48.69 9.94 33.28
N ILE A 17 -48.22 10.69 34.28
CA ILE A 17 -46.92 11.39 34.21
C ILE A 17 -45.77 10.37 34.15
N GLY A 18 -45.80 9.31 34.96
CA GLY A 18 -44.79 8.25 34.95
C GLY A 18 -44.73 7.48 33.62
N CYS A 19 -45.89 7.16 33.04
CA CYS A 19 -45.97 6.49 31.74
C CYS A 19 -45.47 7.38 30.58
N LEU A 20 -45.76 8.68 30.63
CA LEU A 20 -45.28 9.64 29.63
C LEU A 20 -43.76 9.82 29.71
N VAL A 21 -43.17 9.87 30.92
CA VAL A 21 -41.70 9.90 31.10
C VAL A 21 -41.05 8.62 30.56
N LEU A 22 -41.62 7.44 30.86
CA LEU A 22 -41.11 6.16 30.36
C LEU A 22 -41.17 6.05 28.84
N LEU A 23 -42.13 6.72 28.18
CA LEU A 23 -42.18 6.80 26.71
C LEU A 23 -41.23 7.86 26.16
N MET A 24 -41.05 9.00 26.83
CA MET A 24 -40.15 10.05 26.35
C MET A 24 -38.67 9.64 26.37
N ILE A 25 -38.24 8.86 27.36
CA ILE A 25 -36.86 8.39 27.48
C ILE A 25 -36.38 7.65 26.21
N PRO A 26 -37.06 6.60 25.70
CA PRO A 26 -36.61 5.91 24.49
C PRO A 26 -36.63 6.82 23.26
N PHE A 27 -37.58 7.75 23.12
CA PHE A 27 -37.56 8.72 22.01
C PHE A 27 -36.34 9.65 22.08
N VAL A 28 -36.01 10.16 23.28
CA VAL A 28 -34.82 10.99 23.49
C VAL A 28 -33.54 10.18 23.21
N LEU A 29 -33.48 8.93 23.67
CA LEU A 29 -32.33 8.06 23.41
C LEU A 29 -32.18 7.78 21.91
N VAL A 30 -33.26 7.44 21.21
CA VAL A 30 -33.23 7.22 19.75
C VAL A 30 -32.79 8.50 19.02
N GLY A 31 -33.31 9.67 19.40
CA GLY A 31 -32.89 10.95 18.82
C GLY A 31 -31.42 11.26 19.07
N TYR A 32 -30.92 11.01 20.29
CA TYR A 32 -29.51 11.18 20.64
C TYR A 32 -28.60 10.22 19.88
N PHE A 33 -28.96 8.94 19.81
CA PHE A 33 -28.21 7.94 19.04
C PHE A 33 -28.20 8.30 17.56
N TRP A 34 -29.35 8.64 16.98
CA TRP A 34 -29.43 9.07 15.60
C TRP A 34 -28.53 10.28 15.31
N PHE A 35 -28.58 11.31 16.17
CA PHE A 35 -27.76 12.51 16.02
C PHE A 35 -26.26 12.20 16.14
N THR A 36 -25.85 11.39 17.12
CA THR A 36 -24.45 11.02 17.32
C THR A 36 -23.90 10.18 16.17
N PHE A 37 -24.64 9.16 15.71
CA PHE A 37 -24.25 8.38 14.52
C PHE A 37 -24.14 9.24 13.27
N TRP A 38 -25.11 10.14 13.04
CA TRP A 38 -25.10 11.02 11.87
C TRP A 38 -23.96 12.05 11.93
N HIS A 39 -23.69 12.64 13.10
CA HIS A 39 -22.61 13.59 13.28
C HIS A 39 -21.25 12.94 13.08
N ALA A 40 -21.02 11.80 13.75
CA ALA A 40 -19.78 11.06 13.63
C ALA A 40 -19.55 10.56 12.19
N GLY A 41 -20.61 10.09 11.52
CA GLY A 41 -20.54 9.67 10.12
C GLY A 41 -20.08 10.79 9.20
N ARG A 42 -20.66 11.99 9.33
CA ARG A 42 -20.26 13.15 8.52
C ARG A 42 -18.83 13.61 8.81
N GLU A 43 -18.41 13.62 10.06
CA GLU A 43 -17.07 14.06 10.40
C GLU A 43 -16.02 13.04 9.95
N ASN A 44 -16.32 11.73 10.06
CA ASN A 44 -15.48 10.67 9.52
C ASN A 44 -15.34 10.78 8.00
N GLU A 45 -16.43 11.02 7.27
CA GLU A 45 -16.39 11.25 5.82
C GLU A 45 -15.51 12.45 5.44
N ARG A 46 -15.61 13.56 6.18
CA ARG A 46 -14.74 14.73 5.96
C ARG A 46 -13.27 14.43 6.21
N ARG A 47 -12.96 13.69 7.28
CA ARG A 47 -11.57 13.30 7.61
C ARG A 47 -10.99 12.34 6.58
N GLU A 48 -11.80 11.39 6.10
CA GLU A 48 -11.42 10.49 5.02
C GLU A 48 -11.15 11.25 3.72
N GLN A 49 -12.00 12.23 3.38
CA GLN A 49 -11.80 13.09 2.20
C GLN A 49 -10.53 13.95 2.33
N ALA A 50 -10.30 14.56 3.49
CA ALA A 50 -9.08 15.34 3.73
C ALA A 50 -7.81 14.46 3.66
N ALA A 51 -7.89 13.22 4.15
CA ALA A 51 -6.82 12.24 4.06
C ALA A 51 -6.56 11.83 2.61
N PHE A 52 -7.62 11.61 1.83
CA PHE A 52 -7.51 11.36 0.39
C PHE A 52 -6.81 12.52 -0.34
N GLU A 53 -7.25 13.75 -0.13
CA GLU A 53 -6.63 14.93 -0.74
C GLU A 53 -5.16 15.11 -0.32
N ALA A 54 -4.82 14.73 0.92
CA ALA A 54 -3.43 14.71 1.38
C ALA A 54 -2.60 13.63 0.66
N LEU A 55 -3.16 12.44 0.42
CA LEU A 55 -2.50 11.39 -0.35
C LEU A 55 -2.27 11.81 -1.81
N LEU A 56 -3.28 12.40 -2.46
CA LEU A 56 -3.17 12.87 -3.84
C LEU A 56 -2.09 13.97 -3.97
N ARG A 57 -2.06 14.93 -3.03
CA ARG A 57 -1.00 15.95 -2.99
C ARG A 57 0.38 15.33 -2.82
N ARG A 58 0.56 14.40 -1.89
CA ARG A 58 1.83 13.68 -1.70
C ARG A 58 2.25 12.92 -2.96
N ALA A 59 1.29 12.35 -3.70
CA ALA A 59 1.55 11.67 -4.97
C ALA A 59 2.03 12.65 -6.03
N HIS A 60 1.38 13.81 -6.20
CA HIS A 60 1.86 14.87 -7.08
C HIS A 60 3.25 15.37 -6.70
N ASP A 61 3.49 15.66 -5.42
CA ASP A 61 4.80 16.12 -4.95
C ASP A 61 5.91 15.07 -5.18
N ALA A 62 5.58 13.78 -5.04
CA ALA A 62 6.51 12.70 -5.36
C ALA A 62 6.78 12.62 -6.86
N ALA A 63 5.76 12.79 -7.70
CA ALA A 63 5.90 12.79 -9.15
C ALA A 63 6.78 13.95 -9.64
N ASP A 64 6.56 15.13 -9.09
CA ASP A 64 7.33 16.34 -9.41
C ASP A 64 8.81 16.19 -9.03
N ARG A 65 9.09 15.77 -7.79
CA ARG A 65 10.46 15.47 -7.35
C ARG A 65 11.13 14.39 -8.20
N THR A 66 10.37 13.39 -8.66
CA THR A 66 10.88 12.34 -9.53
C THR A 66 11.25 12.90 -10.90
N ALA A 67 10.39 13.71 -11.52
CA ALA A 67 10.66 14.35 -12.81
C ALA A 67 11.89 15.27 -12.74
N ASP A 68 12.04 16.03 -11.66
CA ASP A 68 13.23 16.84 -11.41
C ASP A 68 14.50 16.00 -11.26
N ALA A 69 14.41 14.86 -10.56
CA ALA A 69 15.54 13.94 -10.39
C ALA A 69 15.92 13.27 -11.72
N LEU A 70 14.94 12.83 -12.51
CA LEU A 70 15.14 12.27 -13.84
C LEU A 70 15.76 13.28 -14.82
N THR A 71 15.38 14.55 -14.71
CA THR A 71 15.98 15.63 -15.51
C THR A 71 17.44 15.87 -15.10
N ARG A 72 17.73 15.84 -13.80
CA ARG A 72 19.08 16.05 -13.26
C ARG A 72 20.04 14.89 -13.48
N SER A 73 19.57 13.64 -13.49
CA SER A 73 20.45 12.46 -13.66
C SER A 73 21.12 12.44 -15.02
N ARG A 74 20.48 13.01 -16.06
CA ARG A 74 20.90 12.97 -17.47
C ARG A 74 21.08 11.56 -18.05
N ASP A 75 20.72 10.53 -17.28
CA ASP A 75 20.81 9.14 -17.71
C ASP A 75 19.83 8.84 -18.84
N THR A 76 20.20 7.89 -19.68
CA THR A 76 19.35 7.36 -20.76
C THR A 76 19.06 5.88 -20.59
N GLY A 77 19.75 5.21 -19.67
CA GLY A 77 19.57 3.78 -19.41
C GLY A 77 18.29 3.51 -18.60
N ALA A 78 17.48 2.55 -19.07
CA ALA A 78 16.21 2.20 -18.43
C ALA A 78 16.40 1.79 -16.95
N ASP A 79 17.40 0.96 -16.64
CA ASP A 79 17.72 0.55 -15.26
C ASP A 79 17.97 1.73 -14.31
N ALA A 80 18.75 2.72 -14.75
CA ALA A 80 19.08 3.89 -13.93
C ALA A 80 17.83 4.75 -13.68
N LEU A 81 17.03 4.97 -14.73
CA LEU A 81 15.79 5.75 -14.64
C LEU A 81 14.73 5.04 -13.79
N MET A 82 14.59 3.71 -13.90
CA MET A 82 13.73 2.91 -13.03
C MET A 82 14.19 3.01 -11.57
N GLY A 83 15.50 3.03 -11.32
CA GLY A 83 16.07 3.26 -9.99
C GLY A 83 15.65 4.61 -9.39
N VAL A 84 15.74 5.69 -10.16
CA VAL A 84 15.31 7.04 -9.74
C VAL A 84 13.80 7.07 -9.46
N ILE A 85 12.99 6.48 -10.34
CA ILE A 85 11.54 6.40 -10.15
C ILE A 85 11.21 5.60 -8.89
N TRP A 86 11.86 4.46 -8.67
CA TRP A 86 11.71 3.64 -7.47
C TRP A 86 12.07 4.40 -6.19
N GLU A 87 13.17 5.16 -6.20
CA GLU A 87 13.62 5.91 -5.03
C GLU A 87 12.58 6.94 -4.56
N HIS A 88 11.95 7.65 -5.50
CA HIS A 88 11.02 8.73 -5.17
C HIS A 88 9.55 8.29 -5.06
N THR A 89 9.17 7.23 -5.76
CA THR A 89 7.79 6.71 -5.73
C THR A 89 7.65 5.45 -4.86
N GLY A 90 8.73 4.76 -4.51
CA GLY A 90 8.64 3.47 -3.82
C GLY A 90 7.71 2.47 -4.53
N SER A 91 7.57 2.56 -5.86
CA SER A 91 6.68 1.74 -6.69
C SER A 91 7.28 0.39 -7.08
N PRO A 92 6.80 -0.75 -6.54
CA PRO A 92 7.48 -2.02 -6.75
C PRO A 92 7.43 -2.53 -8.18
N VAL A 93 6.42 -2.13 -8.94
CA VAL A 93 6.32 -2.45 -10.36
C VAL A 93 6.53 -1.18 -11.16
N ILE A 94 7.50 -1.23 -12.07
CA ILE A 94 7.79 -0.15 -13.01
C ILE A 94 7.91 -0.77 -14.40
N SER A 95 7.04 -0.41 -15.31
CA SER A 95 7.14 -0.80 -16.72
C SER A 95 7.80 0.31 -17.54
N HIS A 96 8.50 -0.09 -18.59
CA HIS A 96 9.11 0.81 -19.56
C HIS A 96 8.57 0.47 -20.95
N ASP A 97 7.98 1.46 -21.60
CA ASP A 97 7.55 1.41 -23.00
C ASP A 97 8.63 2.14 -23.82
N GLU A 98 9.45 1.36 -24.54
CA GLU A 98 10.56 1.89 -25.33
C GLU A 98 10.09 2.76 -26.50
N GLU A 99 8.96 2.39 -27.13
CA GLU A 99 8.41 3.11 -28.28
C GLU A 99 7.95 4.51 -27.87
N ARG A 100 7.28 4.60 -26.72
CA ARG A 100 6.77 5.87 -26.17
C ARG A 100 7.77 6.58 -25.27
N ARG A 101 8.93 5.96 -25.00
CA ARG A 101 9.93 6.41 -24.01
C ARG A 101 9.27 6.80 -22.69
N ALA A 102 8.37 5.94 -22.23
CA ALA A 102 7.49 6.20 -21.11
C ALA A 102 7.71 5.15 -20.01
N PHE A 103 7.78 5.62 -18.77
CA PHE A 103 7.81 4.77 -17.60
C PHE A 103 6.47 4.84 -16.89
N THR A 104 5.95 3.69 -16.48
CA THR A 104 4.73 3.63 -15.66
C THR A 104 5.03 2.90 -14.36
N ALA A 105 4.84 3.61 -13.25
CA ALA A 105 5.01 3.12 -11.89
C ALA A 105 3.64 3.04 -11.22
N VAL A 106 3.35 1.93 -10.55
CA VAL A 106 2.10 1.72 -9.81
C VAL A 106 2.41 1.55 -8.33
N ALA A 107 1.93 2.46 -7.50
CA ALA A 107 2.20 2.42 -6.07
C ALA A 107 0.94 2.61 -5.23
N ASP A 108 0.85 1.79 -4.20
CA ASP A 108 -0.15 1.93 -3.15
C ASP A 108 0.31 3.00 -2.14
N ARG A 109 -0.65 3.76 -1.63
CA ARG A 109 -0.46 4.82 -0.65
C ARG A 109 -1.53 4.73 0.41
N SER A 110 -1.09 4.73 1.66
CA SER A 110 -1.99 4.72 2.80
C SER A 110 -1.64 5.80 3.82
N THR A 111 -2.65 6.18 4.59
CA THR A 111 -2.49 7.02 5.79
C THR A 111 -3.52 6.57 6.83
N LEU A 112 -3.14 6.65 8.10
CA LEU A 112 -4.06 6.42 9.21
C LEU A 112 -4.85 7.71 9.48
N VAL A 113 -6.14 7.55 9.75
CA VAL A 113 -7.07 8.63 10.06
C VAL A 113 -7.77 8.30 11.36
N GLU A 114 -7.65 9.18 12.34
CA GLU A 114 -8.40 9.09 13.60
C GLU A 114 -9.89 9.36 13.33
N GLN A 115 -10.74 8.38 13.64
CA GLN A 115 -12.18 8.52 13.50
C GLN A 115 -12.81 9.10 14.77
N GLU A 116 -13.89 9.87 14.61
CA GLU A 116 -14.78 10.17 15.72
C GLU A 116 -15.38 8.85 16.26
N PRO A 117 -15.31 8.62 17.58
CA PRO A 117 -15.79 7.38 18.16
C PRO A 117 -17.30 7.26 18.00
N VAL A 118 -17.73 6.17 17.39
CA VAL A 118 -19.15 5.80 17.29
C VAL A 118 -19.43 4.76 18.38
N PRO A 119 -20.62 4.72 19.01
CA PRO A 119 -20.92 3.68 20.00
C PRO A 119 -20.64 2.28 19.41
N LEU A 120 -19.77 1.50 20.08
CA LEU A 120 -19.32 0.13 19.72
C LEU A 120 -18.25 0.00 18.61
N VAL A 121 -17.88 1.08 17.90
CA VAL A 121 -16.81 1.05 16.89
C VAL A 121 -15.88 2.25 17.10
N SER A 122 -14.67 1.99 17.58
CA SER A 122 -13.63 3.01 17.75
C SER A 122 -12.28 2.50 17.25
N GLY A 123 -11.52 3.40 16.62
CA GLY A 123 -10.16 3.14 16.17
C GLY A 123 -9.80 3.93 14.92
N PRO A 124 -8.50 4.12 14.66
CA PRO A 124 -8.05 4.72 13.42
C PRO A 124 -8.38 3.81 12.24
N VAL A 125 -8.80 4.41 11.13
CA VAL A 125 -9.02 3.71 9.87
C VAL A 125 -7.92 4.06 8.89
N MET A 126 -7.49 3.06 8.13
CA MET A 126 -6.50 3.24 7.09
C MET A 126 -7.19 3.64 5.78
N VAL A 127 -6.95 4.87 5.34
CA VAL A 127 -7.34 5.30 4.00
C VAL A 127 -6.22 4.90 3.05
N GLN A 128 -6.55 4.06 2.08
CA GLN A 128 -5.60 3.46 1.14
C GLN A 128 -6.07 3.73 -0.30
N ARG A 129 -5.12 4.07 -1.19
CA ARG A 129 -5.35 4.45 -2.58
C ARG A 129 -4.24 3.97 -3.50
N CYS A 130 -4.65 3.56 -4.69
CA CYS A 130 -3.73 3.18 -5.75
C CYS A 130 -3.45 4.36 -6.67
N PHE A 131 -2.18 4.67 -6.91
CA PHE A 131 -1.77 5.69 -7.86
C PHE A 131 -0.87 5.11 -8.94
N THR A 132 -1.15 5.48 -10.18
CA THR A 132 -0.26 5.26 -11.33
C THR A 132 0.46 6.56 -11.66
N TYR A 133 1.78 6.49 -11.72
CA TYR A 133 2.69 7.56 -12.10
C TYR A 133 3.20 7.24 -13.50
N THR A 134 2.95 8.11 -14.47
CA THR A 134 3.48 7.98 -15.82
C THR A 134 4.48 9.09 -16.07
N TYR A 135 5.70 8.74 -16.45
CA TYR A 135 6.76 9.67 -16.82
C TYR A 135 7.09 9.52 -18.30
N VAL A 136 7.01 10.61 -19.06
CA VAL A 136 7.30 10.62 -20.49
C VAL A 136 8.41 11.62 -20.77
N ARG A 137 9.46 11.17 -21.45
CA ARG A 137 10.56 12.04 -21.88
C ARG A 137 10.21 12.75 -23.17
N ARG A 138 10.14 14.08 -23.15
CA ARG A 138 9.92 14.88 -24.36
C ARG A 138 11.22 15.09 -25.17
N PRO A 139 11.12 15.41 -26.47
CA PRO A 139 12.29 15.63 -27.33
C PRO A 139 13.22 16.76 -26.87
N ASP A 140 12.69 17.75 -26.16
CA ASP A 140 13.40 18.89 -25.53
C ASP A 140 14.06 18.54 -24.17
N ALA A 141 14.10 17.25 -23.83
CA ALA A 141 14.70 16.66 -22.64
C ALA A 141 14.01 16.95 -21.29
N GLU A 142 12.87 17.64 -21.28
CA GLU A 142 12.06 17.79 -20.07
C GLU A 142 11.21 16.53 -19.83
N TRP A 143 11.22 16.04 -18.60
CA TRP A 143 10.36 14.95 -18.17
C TRP A 143 8.99 15.48 -17.79
N THR A 144 7.95 14.88 -18.36
CA THR A 144 6.58 15.18 -17.95
C THR A 144 5.98 14.03 -17.17
N TRP A 145 5.18 14.37 -16.16
CA TRP A 145 4.55 13.38 -15.30
C TRP A 145 3.02 13.49 -15.34
N ARG A 146 2.36 12.36 -15.09
CA ARG A 146 0.92 12.29 -14.85
C ARG A 146 0.69 11.34 -13.68
N VAL A 147 -0.16 11.75 -12.74
CA VAL A 147 -0.67 10.87 -11.68
C VAL A 147 -2.14 10.60 -11.94
N THR A 148 -2.53 9.33 -11.91
CA THR A 148 -3.94 8.91 -11.98
C THR A 148 -4.25 8.00 -10.81
N GLU A 149 -5.34 8.27 -10.10
CA GLU A 149 -5.92 7.31 -9.16
C GLU A 149 -6.49 6.11 -9.92
N ARG A 150 -6.35 4.93 -9.32
CA ARG A 150 -6.92 3.67 -9.81
C ARG A 150 -7.61 2.94 -8.67
N ASP A 151 -8.42 1.97 -9.05
CA ASP A 151 -8.99 1.01 -8.10
C ASP A 151 -7.88 0.27 -7.36
N ARG A 152 -8.18 -0.15 -6.13
CA ARG A 152 -7.21 -0.81 -5.25
C ARG A 152 -6.67 -2.11 -5.86
N GLU A 153 -7.50 -2.80 -6.62
CA GLU A 153 -7.17 -4.01 -7.37
C GLU A 153 -6.01 -3.78 -8.34
N ALA A 154 -5.92 -2.61 -8.95
CA ALA A 154 -4.83 -2.27 -9.88
C ALA A 154 -3.46 -2.23 -9.20
N CYS A 155 -3.40 -1.97 -7.89
CA CYS A 155 -2.17 -1.99 -7.10
C CYS A 155 -1.84 -3.35 -6.49
N ARG A 156 -2.74 -4.34 -6.57
CA ARG A 156 -2.57 -5.64 -5.91
C ARG A 156 -1.24 -6.30 -6.28
N ALA A 157 -0.97 -6.41 -7.58
CA ALA A 157 0.28 -7.00 -8.08
C ALA A 157 1.52 -6.24 -7.58
N SER A 158 1.44 -4.90 -7.53
CA SER A 158 2.54 -4.06 -7.06
C SER A 158 2.78 -4.23 -5.56
N GLY A 159 1.73 -4.28 -4.75
CA GLY A 159 1.82 -4.56 -3.31
C GLY A 159 2.45 -5.93 -3.03
N GLU A 160 1.98 -6.97 -3.70
CA GLU A 160 2.48 -8.34 -3.54
C GLU A 160 3.95 -8.48 -3.95
N ILE A 161 4.36 -7.84 -5.05
CA ILE A 161 5.77 -7.77 -5.45
C ILE A 161 6.58 -6.96 -4.43
N GLY A 162 6.06 -5.86 -3.91
CA GLY A 162 6.71 -5.04 -2.88
C GLY A 162 6.99 -5.82 -1.60
N ASP A 163 6.00 -6.52 -1.08
CA ASP A 163 6.13 -7.38 0.10
C ASP A 163 7.13 -8.50 -0.16
N SER A 164 7.03 -9.13 -1.34
CA SER A 164 7.96 -10.17 -1.79
C SER A 164 9.42 -9.66 -1.82
N VAL A 165 9.66 -8.46 -2.36
CA VAL A 165 11.00 -7.85 -2.40
C VAL A 165 11.49 -7.51 -1.00
N PHE A 166 10.62 -7.01 -0.12
CA PHE A 166 10.96 -6.78 1.28
C PHE A 166 11.40 -8.09 1.96
N PHE A 167 10.62 -9.15 1.83
CA PHE A 167 10.98 -10.47 2.36
C PHE A 167 12.29 -10.99 1.77
N ALA A 168 12.51 -10.82 0.47
CA ALA A 168 13.75 -11.22 -0.18
C ALA A 168 14.97 -10.48 0.41
N ARG A 169 14.86 -9.17 0.70
CA ARG A 169 15.91 -8.40 1.38
C ARG A 169 16.21 -8.93 2.77
N VAL A 170 15.17 -9.20 3.57
CA VAL A 170 15.31 -9.74 4.93
C VAL A 170 15.99 -11.11 4.90
N ARG A 171 15.55 -11.98 4.01
CA ARG A 171 16.12 -13.32 3.82
C ARG A 171 17.58 -13.26 3.36
N MET A 172 17.88 -12.48 2.33
CA MET A 172 19.25 -12.32 1.83
C MET A 172 20.18 -11.71 2.89
N ARG A 173 19.69 -10.82 3.75
CA ARG A 173 20.45 -10.27 4.88
C ARG A 173 20.80 -11.35 5.90
N ALA A 174 19.84 -12.19 6.26
CA ALA A 174 20.01 -13.25 7.25
C ALA A 174 20.86 -14.44 6.76
N MET A 175 21.05 -14.59 5.45
CA MET A 175 21.87 -15.67 4.91
C MET A 175 23.35 -15.55 5.30
N GLU A 176 24.01 -16.69 5.46
CA GLU A 176 25.47 -16.72 5.55
C GLU A 176 26.10 -16.36 4.20
N VAL A 177 27.24 -15.67 4.23
CA VAL A 177 27.93 -15.19 3.01
C VAL A 177 28.30 -16.36 2.09
N GLY A 178 28.74 -17.49 2.64
CA GLY A 178 29.04 -18.70 1.86
C GLY A 178 27.81 -19.33 1.20
N SER A 179 26.61 -19.06 1.74
CA SER A 179 25.34 -19.53 1.21
C SER A 179 24.72 -18.59 0.16
N LEU A 180 25.29 -17.40 -0.05
CA LEU A 180 24.87 -16.45 -1.10
C LEU A 180 25.31 -16.92 -2.50
N THR A 181 24.78 -18.06 -2.91
CA THR A 181 24.91 -18.61 -4.26
C THR A 181 23.54 -18.59 -4.93
N ARG A 182 23.49 -18.79 -6.25
CA ARG A 182 22.22 -18.90 -6.97
C ARG A 182 21.29 -19.95 -6.36
N ALA A 183 21.82 -21.14 -6.07
CA ALA A 183 21.03 -22.24 -5.49
C ALA A 183 20.63 -21.96 -4.04
N GLY A 184 21.55 -21.40 -3.23
CA GLY A 184 21.25 -21.04 -1.85
C GLY A 184 20.17 -19.97 -1.75
N LEU A 185 20.28 -18.90 -2.53
CA LEU A 185 19.27 -17.83 -2.55
C LEU A 185 17.93 -18.34 -3.07
N GLN A 186 17.93 -19.16 -4.13
CA GLN A 186 16.69 -19.76 -4.65
C GLN A 186 15.99 -20.60 -3.58
N ARG A 187 16.74 -21.41 -2.82
CA ARG A 187 16.19 -22.26 -1.74
C ARG A 187 15.60 -21.44 -0.60
N VAL A 188 16.21 -20.30 -0.26
CA VAL A 188 15.72 -19.47 0.86
C VAL A 188 14.51 -18.63 0.45
N LEU A 189 14.44 -18.18 -0.81
CA LEU A 189 13.30 -17.44 -1.34
C LEU A 189 12.11 -18.33 -1.66
N GLU A 190 12.35 -19.59 -2.05
CA GLU A 190 11.34 -20.60 -2.36
C GLU A 190 11.59 -21.89 -1.56
N PRO A 191 11.43 -21.86 -0.22
CA PRO A 191 11.71 -23.02 0.62
C PRO A 191 10.78 -24.19 0.33
N ASP A 192 9.51 -23.88 0.01
CA ASP A 192 8.47 -24.88 -0.20
C ASP A 192 8.31 -25.30 -1.65
N GLY A 193 9.19 -24.84 -2.55
CA GLY A 193 9.05 -24.89 -4.02
C GLY A 193 8.34 -26.14 -4.52
N ARG A 194 7.01 -26.09 -4.58
CA ARG A 194 6.21 -27.24 -4.96
C ARG A 194 6.36 -27.39 -6.47
N PRO A 195 6.59 -28.59 -6.99
CA PRO A 195 6.82 -28.81 -8.43
C PRO A 195 5.67 -28.35 -9.33
N PHE A 196 4.50 -28.03 -8.75
CA PHE A 196 3.29 -27.61 -9.45
C PHE A 196 2.83 -26.19 -9.10
N GLU A 197 3.54 -25.48 -8.21
CA GLU A 197 3.27 -24.07 -7.94
C GLU A 197 4.21 -23.19 -8.76
N GLU A 198 3.64 -22.18 -9.41
CA GLU A 198 4.43 -21.14 -10.07
C GLU A 198 5.33 -20.45 -9.05
N ARG A 199 6.62 -20.37 -9.38
CA ARG A 199 7.61 -19.74 -8.50
C ARG A 199 7.36 -18.24 -8.44
N ARG A 200 7.29 -17.69 -7.23
CA ARG A 200 7.23 -16.24 -6.99
C ARG A 200 8.58 -15.59 -7.23
N PHE A 201 9.67 -16.34 -7.02
CA PHE A 201 11.03 -15.89 -7.29
C PHE A 201 11.80 -16.82 -8.21
N VAL A 202 12.49 -16.22 -9.17
CA VAL A 202 13.49 -16.90 -10.00
C VAL A 202 14.82 -16.17 -9.87
N VAL A 203 15.79 -16.80 -9.21
CA VAL A 203 17.15 -16.27 -9.11
C VAL A 203 17.87 -16.53 -10.44
N ARG A 204 18.11 -15.47 -11.21
CA ARG A 204 18.75 -15.52 -12.52
C ARG A 204 20.26 -15.62 -12.39
N ARG A 205 20.84 -14.73 -11.58
CA ARG A 205 22.28 -14.57 -11.46
C ARG A 205 22.66 -14.16 -10.04
N VAL A 206 23.81 -14.62 -9.57
CA VAL A 206 24.44 -14.15 -8.34
C VAL A 206 25.92 -13.99 -8.63
N ASP A 207 26.41 -12.77 -8.55
CA ASP A 207 27.81 -12.41 -8.74
C ASP A 207 28.41 -11.94 -7.42
N ARG A 208 29.68 -12.31 -7.19
CA ARG A 208 30.46 -11.80 -6.07
C ARG A 208 31.64 -11.00 -6.61
N ALA A 209 31.71 -9.74 -6.20
CA ALA A 209 32.79 -8.83 -6.54
C ALA A 209 33.38 -8.27 -5.24
N GLY A 210 34.53 -8.82 -4.82
CA GLY A 210 35.18 -8.45 -3.56
C GLY A 210 34.24 -8.64 -2.34
N GLN A 211 33.95 -7.53 -1.68
CA GLN A 211 33.07 -7.46 -0.50
C GLN A 211 31.60 -7.18 -0.85
N THR A 212 31.19 -7.39 -2.10
CA THR A 212 29.80 -7.18 -2.52
C THR A 212 29.27 -8.41 -3.22
N VAL A 213 28.04 -8.79 -2.87
CA VAL A 213 27.26 -9.79 -3.60
C VAL A 213 26.09 -9.10 -4.28
N VAL A 214 25.96 -9.31 -5.59
CA VAL A 214 24.87 -8.80 -6.41
C VAL A 214 24.05 -9.98 -6.91
N ALA A 215 22.73 -9.95 -6.70
CA ALA A 215 21.82 -10.97 -7.18
C ALA A 215 20.75 -10.34 -8.07
N LEU A 216 20.50 -10.95 -9.22
CA LEU A 216 19.37 -10.65 -10.10
C LEU A 216 18.27 -11.68 -9.85
N VAL A 217 17.13 -11.18 -9.39
CA VAL A 217 15.98 -12.00 -9.02
C VAL A 217 14.74 -11.46 -9.71
N LEU A 218 14.05 -12.33 -10.44
CA LEU A 218 12.74 -12.05 -11.02
C LEU A 218 11.67 -12.34 -9.96
N ALA A 219 10.93 -11.31 -9.55
CA ALA A 219 9.73 -11.45 -8.73
C ALA A 219 8.52 -11.54 -9.66
N ARG A 220 7.63 -12.50 -9.40
CA ARG A 220 6.43 -12.78 -10.19
C ARG A 220 5.21 -12.80 -9.29
N TYR A 221 4.17 -12.11 -9.74
CA TYR A 221 2.82 -12.20 -9.20
C TYR A 221 1.88 -12.75 -10.28
N VAL A 222 1.03 -13.70 -9.91
CA VAL A 222 0.02 -14.28 -10.80
C VAL A 222 -1.35 -14.02 -10.18
N ASP A 223 -2.18 -13.25 -10.86
CA ASP A 223 -3.55 -13.02 -10.41
C ASP A 223 -4.42 -14.23 -10.77
N ARG A 224 -4.52 -15.18 -9.85
CA ARG A 224 -5.33 -16.40 -10.01
C ARG A 224 -6.82 -16.16 -9.79
N TYR A 225 -7.21 -14.99 -9.30
CA TYR A 225 -8.59 -14.66 -8.92
C TYR A 225 -9.18 -13.57 -9.81
N GLY A 226 -8.66 -13.42 -11.03
CA GLY A 226 -9.15 -12.46 -12.01
C GLY A 226 -10.68 -12.49 -12.10
N THR A 227 -11.30 -11.33 -11.92
CA THR A 227 -12.75 -11.16 -11.78
C THR A 227 -13.55 -11.37 -13.06
N SER A 228 -12.92 -11.75 -14.18
CA SER A 228 -13.56 -11.70 -15.50
C SER A 228 -13.21 -12.84 -16.46
N GLY A 229 -12.91 -14.06 -16.00
CA GLY A 229 -12.76 -15.21 -16.92
C GLY A 229 -11.66 -15.08 -18.01
N ASP A 230 -10.85 -14.03 -17.93
CA ASP A 230 -9.65 -13.82 -18.73
C ASP A 230 -8.50 -14.66 -18.17
N GLU A 231 -7.50 -14.95 -19.00
CA GLU A 231 -6.28 -15.64 -18.56
C GLU A 231 -5.64 -14.92 -17.36
N PRO A 232 -5.05 -15.67 -16.41
CA PRO A 232 -4.45 -15.07 -15.23
C PRO A 232 -3.38 -14.05 -15.64
N GLY A 233 -3.57 -12.80 -15.22
CA GLY A 233 -2.60 -11.74 -15.44
C GLY A 233 -1.30 -12.04 -14.70
N VAL A 234 -0.19 -12.15 -15.43
CA VAL A 234 1.14 -12.32 -14.83
C VAL A 234 1.85 -10.98 -14.84
N VAL A 235 2.25 -10.52 -13.66
CA VAL A 235 3.09 -9.33 -13.48
C VAL A 235 4.46 -9.77 -13.01
N GLU A 236 5.49 -9.32 -13.71
CA GLU A 236 6.87 -9.63 -13.38
C GLU A 236 7.69 -8.36 -13.21
N GLN A 237 8.60 -8.39 -12.24
CA GLN A 237 9.58 -7.34 -12.05
C GLN A 237 10.93 -7.95 -11.69
N CYS A 238 11.95 -7.61 -12.45
CA CYS A 238 13.31 -7.98 -12.12
C CYS A 238 13.91 -6.99 -11.13
N TYR A 239 14.68 -7.51 -10.18
CA TYR A 239 15.35 -6.74 -9.13
C TYR A 239 16.83 -7.10 -9.02
N ARG A 240 17.64 -6.06 -8.87
CA ARG A 240 19.04 -6.14 -8.48
C ARG A 240 19.16 -5.96 -6.98
N PHE A 241 19.41 -7.05 -6.27
CA PHE A 241 19.73 -7.04 -4.86
C PHE A 241 21.23 -6.90 -4.67
N THR A 242 21.66 -5.99 -3.80
CA THR A 242 23.07 -5.78 -3.49
C THR A 242 23.28 -5.91 -1.99
N ARG A 243 24.21 -6.78 -1.58
CA ARG A 243 24.61 -6.97 -0.18
C ARG A 243 26.09 -6.67 -0.02
N ALA A 244 26.42 -5.74 0.88
CA ALA A 244 27.77 -5.57 1.37
C ALA A 244 28.13 -6.70 2.36
N VAL A 245 29.37 -7.19 2.27
CA VAL A 245 29.95 -8.21 3.14
C VAL A 245 30.97 -7.51 4.02
N ASP A 246 30.65 -7.31 5.29
CA ASP A 246 31.60 -6.69 6.22
C ASP A 246 32.73 -7.67 6.54
N SER A 247 33.95 -7.14 6.58
CA SER A 247 35.17 -7.93 6.81
C SER A 247 35.39 -8.27 8.29
N ASP A 248 34.72 -7.55 9.20
CA ASP A 248 34.97 -7.57 10.65
C ASP A 248 33.94 -8.35 11.48
N GLY A 249 33.15 -9.24 10.86
CA GLY A 249 32.19 -10.08 11.61
C GLY A 249 31.05 -9.30 12.28
N GLY A 250 30.86 -8.04 11.90
CA GLY A 250 29.73 -7.21 12.30
C GLY A 250 28.41 -7.78 11.78
N VAL A 251 27.44 -7.87 12.68
CA VAL A 251 26.10 -8.40 12.44
C VAL A 251 25.35 -7.44 11.50
N GLU A 252 24.94 -7.96 10.33
CA GLU A 252 24.06 -7.36 9.31
C GLU A 252 24.67 -6.51 8.18
N GLY A 253 25.20 -7.19 7.16
CA GLY A 253 25.46 -6.56 5.85
C GLY A 253 24.19 -5.90 5.26
N ARG A 254 24.26 -4.61 4.96
CA ARG A 254 23.15 -3.84 4.35
C ARG A 254 22.76 -4.44 3.00
N VAL A 255 21.47 -4.76 2.84
CA VAL A 255 20.88 -5.22 1.57
C VAL A 255 20.02 -4.13 0.95
N THR A 256 20.35 -3.72 -0.26
CA THR A 256 19.53 -2.82 -1.11
C THR A 256 18.88 -3.61 -2.24
N ALA A 257 17.78 -3.07 -2.78
CA ALA A 257 17.10 -3.62 -3.95
C ALA A 257 16.68 -2.46 -4.85
N ALA A 258 16.90 -2.62 -6.15
CA ALA A 258 16.46 -1.69 -7.18
C ALA A 258 15.82 -2.48 -8.34
N PRO A 259 14.69 -2.02 -8.89
CA PRO A 259 14.11 -2.64 -10.07
C PRO A 259 15.03 -2.41 -11.28
N VAL A 260 15.07 -3.39 -12.18
CA VAL A 260 15.81 -3.32 -13.45
C VAL A 260 14.87 -3.66 -14.59
N ALA A 261 15.19 -3.19 -15.79
CA ALA A 261 14.42 -3.47 -16.98
C ALA A 261 14.41 -4.98 -17.27
N ALA A 262 13.35 -5.46 -17.93
CA ALA A 262 13.20 -6.89 -18.23
C ALA A 262 14.38 -7.46 -19.03
N ALA A 263 14.97 -6.68 -19.95
CA ALA A 263 16.16 -7.06 -20.71
C ALA A 263 17.44 -7.19 -19.85
N GLY A 264 17.44 -6.62 -18.64
CA GLY A 264 18.52 -6.75 -17.66
C GLY A 264 18.37 -7.97 -16.74
N CYS A 265 17.31 -8.76 -16.93
CA CYS A 265 17.06 -10.06 -16.31
C CYS A 265 17.40 -11.21 -17.27
#